data_AF-A0A1E7FQZ8-F1
#
_entry.id   AF-A0A1E7FQZ8-F1
#
_cell.length_a   1.000
_cell.length_b   1.000
_cell.length_c   1.000
_cell.angle_alpha   90.00
_cell.angle_beta   90.00
_cell.angle_gamma   90.00
#
_symmetry.space_group_name_H-M   'P 1'
#
loop_
_entity.id
_entity.type
_entity.pdbx_description
1 polymer ?
#
loop_
_entity_poly.entity_id
_entity_poly.type
_entity_poly.pdbx_seq_one_letter_code
_entity_poly.pdbx_strand_id
1 'polypeptide(L)'
;MAVDGQDVQDRDLPTENPSSNFEHQKIDHITSLQEGIDGFSLSLFEALRCLRDAVAPESGNLGGTTQVNNESSPNNSINESSENDFEEFWHSYRSGDPDTIAMVKKITTTSPQKREDFIRIHRKIEMEKDSELVKKVASTVLEKSADIDDLVTSLPGMNRTRTEQMKYIEELLEKNRKTANKLEVAYNRAEVRRKRVRKFVRDHTCESLGIIED
;
A
#
# COMPACT_ATOMS: atom_id res chain seq x y z
N MET A 1 74.08 -24.97 -5.16
CA MET A 1 73.71 -23.55 -5.00
C MET A 1 72.19 -23.50 -4.88
N ALA A 2 71.71 -23.14 -3.69
CA ALA A 2 70.34 -22.73 -3.41
C ALA A 2 70.01 -21.47 -4.24
N VAL A 3 68.75 -21.11 -4.53
CA VAL A 3 67.74 -20.59 -3.60
C VAL A 3 66.36 -20.66 -4.26
N ASP A 4 65.38 -21.13 -3.48
CA ASP A 4 63.94 -20.78 -3.36
C ASP A 4 63.16 -20.33 -4.62
N GLY A 5 62.01 -20.92 -4.95
CA GLY A 5 60.91 -21.17 -4.03
C GLY A 5 60.07 -19.91 -3.90
N GLN A 6 59.19 -19.63 -4.87
CA GLN A 6 58.09 -18.68 -4.69
C GLN A 6 56.87 -19.10 -5.52
N ASP A 7 56.04 -19.89 -4.85
CA ASP A 7 54.59 -19.81 -4.93
C ASP A 7 54.14 -18.35 -5.05
N VAL A 8 53.50 -18.00 -6.17
CA VAL A 8 52.65 -16.80 -6.23
C VAL A 8 51.27 -17.25 -6.72
N GLN A 9 50.60 -17.90 -5.77
CA GLN A 9 49.17 -17.84 -5.49
C GLN A 9 48.32 -17.25 -6.62
N ASP A 10 47.57 -18.13 -7.29
CA ASP A 10 46.23 -17.82 -7.78
C ASP A 10 45.41 -17.28 -6.60
N ARG A 11 45.50 -15.96 -6.37
CA ARG A 11 44.54 -15.27 -5.56
C ARG A 11 43.26 -15.22 -6.37
N ASP A 12 42.38 -16.18 -6.11
CA ASP A 12 40.95 -16.02 -6.27
C ASP A 12 40.59 -14.64 -5.71
N LEU A 13 40.35 -13.71 -6.63
CA LEU A 13 39.71 -12.45 -6.28
C LEU A 13 38.33 -12.83 -5.74
N PRO A 14 37.99 -12.51 -4.49
CA PRO A 14 36.63 -12.72 -4.04
C PRO A 14 35.75 -11.88 -4.96
N THR A 15 34.98 -12.57 -5.79
CA THR A 15 33.87 -11.99 -6.54
C THR A 15 32.76 -11.78 -5.53
N GLU A 16 32.99 -10.88 -4.57
CA GLU A 16 31.91 -10.27 -3.83
C GLU A 16 31.23 -9.35 -4.84
N ASN A 17 30.31 -9.93 -5.60
CA ASN A 17 29.15 -9.19 -6.03
C ASN A 17 28.46 -8.75 -4.73
N PRO A 18 28.43 -7.46 -4.35
CA PRO A 18 27.25 -7.01 -3.68
C PRO A 18 26.18 -7.18 -4.75
N SER A 19 25.48 -8.31 -4.73
CA SER A 19 24.15 -8.39 -5.26
C SER A 19 23.42 -7.25 -4.57
N SER A 20 23.42 -6.10 -5.24
CA SER A 20 22.62 -4.98 -4.84
C SER A 20 21.22 -5.56 -4.88
N ASN A 21 20.68 -5.80 -3.68
CA ASN A 21 19.26 -5.96 -3.45
C ASN A 21 18.59 -4.63 -3.84
N PHE A 22 18.69 -4.25 -5.12
CA PHE A 22 17.64 -3.51 -5.76
C PHE A 22 16.57 -4.57 -5.97
N GLU A 23 15.80 -4.84 -4.91
CA GLU A 23 14.41 -5.17 -5.14
C GLU A 23 13.89 -4.04 -6.03
N HIS A 24 13.83 -4.31 -7.33
CA HIS A 24 13.07 -3.47 -8.24
C HIS A 24 11.63 -3.63 -7.76
N GLN A 25 11.21 -2.77 -6.82
CA GLN A 25 9.80 -2.57 -6.58
C GLN A 25 9.21 -2.28 -7.95
N LYS A 26 8.28 -3.14 -8.35
CA LYS A 26 7.68 -3.17 -9.69
C LYS A 26 6.95 -1.85 -10.02
N ILE A 27 6.71 -1.05 -8.98
CA ILE A 27 6.03 0.24 -9.00
C ILE A 27 7.02 1.26 -8.42
N ASP A 28 7.20 2.38 -9.12
CA ASP A 28 8.01 3.49 -8.63
C ASP A 28 7.43 4.04 -7.31
N HIS A 29 8.29 4.44 -6.37
CA HIS A 29 7.86 4.88 -5.05
C HIS A 29 6.89 6.08 -5.11
N ILE A 30 7.05 6.96 -6.10
CA ILE A 30 6.16 8.09 -6.32
C ILE A 30 4.79 7.60 -6.80
N THR A 31 4.73 6.62 -7.71
CA THR A 31 3.48 6.01 -8.15
C THR A 31 2.76 5.31 -6.99
N SER A 32 3.49 4.59 -6.13
CA SER A 32 2.91 3.98 -4.93
C SER A 32 2.33 5.01 -3.96
N LEU A 33 2.98 6.17 -3.81
CA LEU A 33 2.45 7.26 -3.00
C LEU A 33 1.18 7.87 -3.61
N GLN A 34 1.15 8.04 -4.94
CA GLN A 34 -0.04 8.52 -5.65
C GLN A 34 -1.23 7.57 -5.46
N GLU A 35 -1.02 6.27 -5.65
CA GLU A 35 -2.04 5.25 -5.40
C GLU A 35 -2.52 5.26 -3.94
N GLY A 36 -1.62 5.48 -2.98
CA GLY A 36 -1.96 5.64 -1.57
C GLY A 36 -2.85 6.85 -1.28
N ILE A 37 -2.55 8.01 -1.87
CA ILE A 37 -3.35 9.24 -1.75
C ILE A 37 -4.73 9.08 -2.41
N ASP A 38 -4.79 8.45 -3.57
CA ASP A 38 -6.04 8.17 -4.27
C ASP A 38 -6.91 7.19 -3.45
N GLY A 39 -6.30 6.15 -2.91
CA GLY A 39 -6.95 5.18 -2.01
C GLY A 39 -7.45 5.82 -0.71
N PHE A 40 -6.69 6.74 -0.13
CA PHE A 40 -7.14 7.53 1.02
C PHE A 40 -8.35 8.39 0.69
N SER A 41 -8.32 9.08 -0.45
CA SER A 41 -9.42 9.93 -0.89
C SER A 41 -10.70 9.11 -1.10
N LEU A 42 -10.60 7.95 -1.76
CA LEU A 42 -11.71 7.01 -1.91
C LEU A 42 -12.25 6.53 -0.55
N SER A 43 -11.35 6.12 0.35
CA SER A 43 -11.73 5.64 1.69
C SER A 43 -12.43 6.73 2.51
N LEU A 44 -11.98 7.98 2.40
CA LEU A 44 -12.61 9.14 3.05
C LEU A 44 -13.99 9.41 2.46
N PHE A 45 -14.13 9.39 1.13
CA PHE A 45 -15.42 9.57 0.48
C PHE A 45 -16.41 8.47 0.86
N GLU A 46 -15.99 7.21 0.91
CA GLU A 46 -16.82 6.11 1.37
C GLU A 46 -17.19 6.24 2.83
N ALA A 47 -16.24 6.59 3.70
CA ALA A 47 -16.48 6.78 5.12
C ALA A 47 -17.49 7.92 5.38
N LEU A 48 -17.34 9.05 4.68
CA LEU A 48 -18.28 10.17 4.75
C LEU A 48 -19.64 9.84 4.13
N ARG A 49 -19.67 9.05 3.06
CA ARG A 49 -20.92 8.55 2.47
C ARG A 49 -21.66 7.62 3.42
N CYS A 50 -20.96 6.68 4.06
CA CYS A 50 -21.54 5.81 5.08
C CYS A 50 -22.05 6.61 6.28
N LEU A 51 -21.31 7.64 6.70
CA LEU A 51 -21.77 8.55 7.76
C LEU A 51 -23.05 9.29 7.36
N ARG A 52 -23.09 9.85 6.14
CA ARG A 52 -24.28 10.50 5.60
C ARG A 52 -25.46 9.53 5.49
N ASP A 53 -25.24 8.35 4.93
CA ASP A 53 -26.29 7.34 4.72
C ASP A 53 -26.85 6.83 6.07
N ALA A 54 -26.06 6.87 7.15
CA ALA A 54 -26.50 6.50 8.49
C ALA A 54 -27.19 7.64 9.27
N VAL A 55 -26.77 8.89 9.07
CA VAL A 55 -27.26 10.05 9.86
C VAL A 55 -28.38 10.81 9.14
N ALA A 56 -28.45 10.73 7.82
CA ALA A 56 -29.46 11.42 7.00
C ALA A 56 -29.73 10.63 5.70
N PRO A 57 -30.36 9.45 5.78
CA PRO A 57 -30.57 8.57 4.62
C PRO A 57 -31.36 9.25 3.48
N GLU A 58 -32.29 10.14 3.81
CA GLU A 58 -33.05 10.95 2.83
C GLU A 58 -32.22 12.04 2.13
N SER A 59 -31.09 12.46 2.69
CA SER A 59 -30.23 13.49 2.08
C SER A 59 -29.46 13.00 0.84
N GLY A 60 -29.42 11.68 0.62
CA GLY A 60 -28.78 11.06 -0.54
C GLY A 60 -29.56 11.20 -1.85
N ASN A 61 -30.82 11.62 -1.81
CA ASN A 61 -31.68 11.73 -2.99
C ASN A 61 -31.66 13.11 -3.66
N LEU A 62 -30.47 13.57 -4.08
CA LEU A 62 -30.32 14.84 -4.81
C LEU A 62 -30.33 14.68 -6.35
N GLY A 63 -30.74 13.52 -6.89
CA GLY A 63 -30.75 13.32 -8.35
C GLY A 63 -31.50 12.11 -8.91
N GLY A 64 -32.23 11.34 -8.08
CA GLY A 64 -33.00 10.19 -8.53
C GLY A 64 -34.48 10.50 -8.59
N THR A 65 -34.97 10.93 -9.76
CA THR A 65 -36.40 11.05 -10.06
C THR A 65 -37.06 9.67 -9.96
N THR A 66 -37.49 9.29 -8.76
CA THR A 66 -38.49 8.24 -8.63
C THR A 66 -39.81 8.94 -8.39
N GLN A 67 -40.53 9.18 -9.48
CA GLN A 67 -41.97 9.41 -9.45
C GLN A 67 -42.61 8.27 -8.66
N VAL A 68 -42.87 8.49 -7.38
CA VAL A 68 -43.98 7.84 -6.72
C VAL A 68 -45.08 8.89 -6.71
N ASN A 69 -45.98 8.77 -7.68
CA ASN A 69 -47.28 9.45 -7.63
C ASN A 69 -47.96 9.02 -6.33
N ASN A 70 -47.99 9.91 -5.35
CA ASN A 70 -49.11 10.00 -4.43
C ASN A 70 -49.24 11.45 -3.96
N GLU A 71 -50.42 11.99 -4.23
CA GLU A 71 -50.87 13.30 -3.82
C GLU A 71 -50.88 13.41 -2.30
N SER A 72 -50.02 14.23 -1.70
CA SER A 72 -50.37 15.06 -0.53
C SER A 72 -49.33 16.16 -0.32
N SER A 73 -49.80 17.32 0.12
CA SER A 73 -49.13 18.61 0.27
C SER A 73 -47.72 18.63 0.89
N PRO A 74 -46.91 19.67 0.58
CA PRO A 74 -45.64 19.91 1.24
C PRO A 74 -45.89 20.62 2.57
N ASN A 75 -45.91 19.91 3.69
CA ASN A 75 -45.82 20.54 5.00
C ASN A 75 -45.07 19.62 5.98
N ASN A 76 -43.90 20.10 6.45
CA ASN A 76 -43.20 19.68 7.67
C ASN A 76 -42.93 18.17 7.86
N SER A 77 -41.98 17.60 7.10
CA SER A 77 -41.53 16.21 7.27
C SER A 77 -40.14 16.06 7.94
N ILE A 78 -39.64 17.08 8.66
CA ILE A 78 -38.36 16.93 9.38
C ILE A 78 -38.51 16.09 10.67
N ASN A 79 -39.74 15.92 11.20
CA ASN A 79 -39.98 15.20 12.47
C ASN A 79 -40.65 13.82 12.33
N GLU A 80 -41.21 13.45 11.17
CA GLU A 80 -41.97 12.19 11.06
C GLU A 80 -41.07 10.94 10.93
N SER A 81 -39.86 11.04 10.36
CA SER A 81 -39.00 9.84 10.22
C SER A 81 -38.46 9.35 11.57
N SER A 82 -38.03 10.26 12.44
CA SER A 82 -37.52 9.89 13.78
C SER A 82 -38.61 9.35 14.71
N GLU A 83 -39.86 9.81 14.57
CA GLU A 83 -41.00 9.23 15.32
C GLU A 83 -41.37 7.85 14.79
N ASN A 84 -41.32 7.63 13.48
CA ASN A 84 -41.60 6.32 12.88
C ASN A 84 -40.53 5.27 13.22
N ASP A 85 -39.24 5.62 13.18
CA ASP A 85 -38.13 4.74 13.57
C ASP A 85 -38.22 4.34 15.06
N PHE A 86 -38.58 5.29 15.93
CA PHE A 86 -38.80 5.00 17.36
C PHE A 86 -39.98 4.06 17.59
N GLU A 87 -41.11 4.27 16.90
CA GLU A 87 -42.28 3.40 17.05
C GLU A 87 -42.02 1.99 16.52
N GLU A 88 -41.33 1.85 15.38
CA GLU A 88 -40.93 0.55 14.85
C GLU A 88 -39.98 -0.19 15.80
N PHE A 89 -39.01 0.52 16.38
CA PHE A 89 -38.08 -0.05 17.35
C PHE A 89 -38.79 -0.45 18.66
N TRP A 90 -39.75 0.36 19.13
CA TRP A 90 -40.57 0.04 20.31
C TRP A 90 -41.48 -1.17 20.08
N HIS A 91 -42.12 -1.25 18.91
CA HIS A 91 -42.95 -2.39 18.52
C HIS A 91 -42.13 -3.69 18.44
N SER A 92 -40.93 -3.63 17.87
CA SER A 92 -40.01 -4.77 17.76
C SER A 92 -39.51 -5.26 19.13
N TYR A 93 -39.19 -4.32 20.03
CA TYR A 93 -38.83 -4.68 21.40
C TYR A 93 -39.99 -5.35 22.15
N ARG A 94 -41.23 -4.88 21.96
CA ARG A 94 -42.43 -5.44 22.60
C ARG A 94 -42.88 -6.77 22.00
N SER A 95 -42.63 -6.99 20.71
CA SER A 95 -42.92 -8.26 20.03
C SER A 95 -41.93 -9.37 20.41
N GLY A 96 -40.84 -9.02 21.10
CA GLY A 96 -39.87 -9.98 21.61
C GLY A 96 -38.73 -10.28 20.65
N ASP A 97 -38.47 -9.38 19.69
CA ASP A 97 -37.39 -9.58 18.73
C ASP A 97 -36.03 -9.69 19.46
N PRO A 98 -35.28 -10.79 19.24
CA PRO A 98 -34.06 -11.07 19.98
C PRO A 98 -32.96 -10.00 19.78
N ASP A 99 -32.89 -9.39 18.59
CA ASP A 99 -31.84 -8.42 18.24
C ASP A 99 -32.09 -7.07 18.93
N THR A 100 -33.32 -6.55 18.91
CA THR A 100 -33.70 -5.34 19.63
C THR A 100 -33.60 -5.51 21.16
N ILE A 101 -33.99 -6.67 21.70
CA ILE A 101 -33.80 -6.98 23.13
C ILE A 101 -32.31 -6.99 23.49
N ALA A 102 -31.46 -7.59 22.65
CA ALA A 102 -30.02 -7.62 22.88
C ALA A 102 -29.42 -6.20 22.87
N MET A 103 -29.88 -5.34 21.96
CA MET A 103 -29.43 -3.94 21.86
C MET A 103 -29.83 -3.11 23.10
N VAL A 104 -31.06 -3.28 23.60
CA VAL A 104 -31.51 -2.65 24.86
C VAL A 104 -30.74 -3.16 26.07
N LYS A 105 -30.48 -4.48 26.14
CA LYS A 105 -29.72 -5.11 27.24
C LYS A 105 -28.26 -4.67 27.31
N LYS A 106 -27.64 -4.29 26.17
CA LYS A 106 -26.28 -3.72 26.18
C LYS A 106 -26.21 -2.40 26.95
N ILE A 107 -27.30 -1.64 26.97
CA ILE A 107 -27.35 -0.29 27.57
C ILE A 107 -27.92 -0.29 28.98
N THR A 108 -28.88 -1.19 29.26
CA THR A 108 -29.53 -1.31 30.57
C THR A 108 -29.64 -2.77 31.00
N THR A 109 -29.36 -3.05 32.27
CA THR A 109 -29.57 -4.36 32.89
C THR A 109 -31.03 -4.64 33.22
N THR A 110 -31.87 -3.60 33.27
CA THR A 110 -33.30 -3.71 33.54
C THR A 110 -34.11 -3.64 32.25
N SER A 111 -35.14 -4.47 32.13
CA SER A 111 -36.08 -4.47 31.00
C SER A 111 -37.02 -3.27 31.14
N PRO A 112 -36.89 -2.19 30.32
CA PRO A 112 -37.80 -1.07 30.36
C PRO A 112 -39.24 -1.53 30.12
N GLN A 113 -40.14 -1.13 31.04
CA GLN A 113 -41.58 -1.43 30.98
C GLN A 113 -42.40 -0.22 30.54
N LYS A 114 -41.90 1.00 30.85
CA LYS A 114 -42.53 2.27 30.50
C LYS A 114 -41.95 2.83 29.21
N ARG A 115 -42.80 3.51 28.44
CA ARG A 115 -42.43 4.13 27.16
C ARG A 115 -41.41 5.25 27.36
N GLU A 116 -41.53 6.02 28.44
CA GLU A 116 -40.63 7.14 28.75
C GLU A 116 -39.19 6.67 29.07
N ASP A 117 -39.07 5.53 29.75
CA ASP A 117 -37.77 4.92 30.04
C ASP A 117 -37.14 4.38 28.74
N PHE A 118 -37.97 3.84 27.85
CA PHE A 118 -37.54 3.34 26.54
C PHE A 118 -37.08 4.47 25.61
N ILE A 119 -37.75 5.63 25.59
CA ILE A 119 -37.30 6.83 24.85
C ILE A 119 -35.88 7.24 25.25
N ARG A 120 -35.59 7.21 26.56
CA ARG A 120 -34.26 7.56 27.07
C ARG A 120 -33.20 6.55 26.64
N ILE A 121 -33.54 5.27 26.65
CA ILE A 121 -32.65 4.19 26.21
C ILE A 121 -32.42 4.27 24.71
N HIS A 122 -33.47 4.49 23.90
CA HIS A 122 -33.38 4.67 22.45
C HIS A 122 -32.40 5.78 22.07
N ARG A 123 -32.57 6.98 22.66
CA ARG A 123 -31.64 8.09 22.42
C ARG A 123 -30.19 7.74 22.80
N LYS A 124 -29.99 6.95 23.85
CA LYS A 124 -28.66 6.50 24.26
C LYS A 124 -28.08 5.47 23.28
N ILE A 125 -28.91 4.59 22.73
CA ILE A 125 -28.53 3.67 21.65
C ILE A 125 -28.11 4.44 20.40
N GLU A 126 -28.89 5.43 19.97
CA GLU A 126 -28.56 6.29 18.82
C GLU A 126 -27.22 7.02 19.03
N MET A 127 -27.04 7.66 20.18
CA MET A 127 -25.76 8.32 20.50
C MET A 127 -24.56 7.37 20.49
N GLU A 128 -24.73 6.12 20.94
CA GLU A 128 -23.66 5.13 20.94
C GLU A 128 -23.34 4.66 19.52
N LYS A 129 -24.36 4.44 18.68
CA LYS A 129 -24.20 4.12 17.25
C LYS A 129 -23.49 5.24 16.49
N ASP A 130 -23.86 6.49 16.74
CA ASP A 130 -23.19 7.65 16.15
C ASP A 130 -21.73 7.75 16.60
N SER A 131 -21.47 7.51 17.90
CA SER A 131 -20.11 7.51 18.45
C SER A 131 -19.24 6.41 17.83
N GLU A 132 -19.77 5.21 17.68
CA GLU A 132 -19.08 4.08 17.03
C GLU A 132 -18.78 4.39 15.56
N LEU A 133 -19.74 4.98 14.85
CA LEU A 133 -19.59 5.34 13.45
C LEU A 133 -18.50 6.41 13.27
N VAL A 134 -18.51 7.48 14.08
CA VAL A 134 -17.48 8.52 14.06
C VAL A 134 -16.11 7.94 14.41
N LYS A 135 -16.03 7.07 15.43
CA LYS A 135 -14.77 6.38 15.78
C LYS A 135 -14.23 5.56 14.63
N LYS A 136 -15.09 4.85 13.90
CA LYS A 136 -14.70 4.05 12.73
C LYS A 136 -14.13 4.95 11.63
N VAL A 137 -14.81 6.05 11.29
CA VAL A 137 -14.32 7.02 10.30
C VAL A 137 -12.97 7.60 10.73
N ALA A 138 -12.85 8.05 11.97
CA ALA A 138 -11.61 8.60 12.50
C ALA A 138 -10.46 7.58 12.46
N SER A 139 -10.74 6.31 12.82
CA SER A 139 -9.76 5.23 12.74
C SER A 139 -9.25 5.01 11.32
N THR A 140 -10.16 4.92 10.34
CA THR A 140 -9.79 4.75 8.92
C THR A 140 -8.93 5.91 8.43
N VAL A 141 -9.28 7.15 8.79
CA VAL A 141 -8.53 8.33 8.39
C VAL A 141 -7.13 8.33 8.99
N LEU A 142 -7.01 8.04 10.29
CA LEU A 142 -5.72 8.01 10.98
C LEU A 142 -4.81 6.90 10.45
N GLU A 143 -5.35 5.70 10.26
CA GLU A 143 -4.62 4.55 9.70
C GLU A 143 -4.08 4.88 8.30
N LYS A 144 -4.95 5.36 7.40
CA LYS A 144 -4.53 5.71 6.04
C LYS A 144 -3.61 6.92 5.97
N SER A 145 -3.74 7.85 6.91
CA SER A 145 -2.80 8.98 7.01
C SER A 145 -1.42 8.51 7.45
N ALA A 146 -1.36 7.58 8.41
CA ALA A 146 -0.10 6.97 8.84
C ALA A 146 0.56 6.16 7.70
N ASP A 147 -0.23 5.39 6.93
CA ASP A 147 0.26 4.69 5.74
C ASP A 147 0.94 5.66 4.75
N ILE A 148 0.33 6.83 4.52
CA ILE A 148 0.89 7.88 3.64
C ILE A 148 2.17 8.48 4.24
N ASP A 149 2.19 8.77 5.54
CA ASP A 149 3.39 9.29 6.20
C ASP A 149 4.56 8.31 6.13
N ASP A 150 4.31 7.01 6.29
CA ASP A 150 5.31 5.96 6.11
C ASP A 150 5.82 5.90 4.67
N LEU A 151 4.93 6.03 3.68
CA LEU A 151 5.32 6.10 2.28
C LEU A 151 6.19 7.33 1.98
N VAL A 152 5.81 8.50 2.50
CA VAL A 152 6.58 9.74 2.36
C VAL A 152 7.95 9.58 3.00
N THR A 153 8.03 9.14 4.26
CA THR A 153 9.29 8.95 5.00
C THR A 153 10.22 7.94 4.34
N SER A 154 9.68 6.95 3.63
CA SER A 154 10.45 5.95 2.88
C SER A 154 10.98 6.43 1.51
N LEU A 155 10.59 7.63 1.05
CA LEU A 155 10.97 8.10 -0.29
C LEU A 155 12.50 8.21 -0.46
N PRO A 156 13.08 7.55 -1.48
CA PRO A 156 14.51 7.58 -1.71
C PRO A 156 14.97 9.00 -2.05
N GLY A 157 16.02 9.45 -1.37
CA GLY A 157 16.61 10.77 -1.61
C GLY A 157 15.87 11.94 -0.96
N MET A 158 14.83 11.70 -0.16
CA MET A 158 14.10 12.76 0.54
C MET A 158 14.96 13.57 1.51
N ASN A 159 16.00 12.95 2.09
CA ASN A 159 16.96 13.61 2.98
C ASN A 159 18.08 14.35 2.24
N ARG A 160 18.10 14.34 0.91
CA ARG A 160 19.18 14.93 0.11
C ARG A 160 18.71 16.21 -0.56
N THR A 161 19.55 17.23 -0.53
CA THR A 161 19.34 18.44 -1.34
C THR A 161 19.63 18.15 -2.81
N ARG A 162 19.09 18.99 -3.70
CA ARG A 162 19.36 18.90 -5.15
C ARG A 162 20.86 18.90 -5.46
N THR A 163 21.65 19.73 -4.77
CA THR A 163 23.09 19.84 -4.98
C THR A 163 23.81 18.54 -4.60
N GLU A 164 23.45 17.95 -3.46
CA GLU A 164 24.02 16.66 -3.03
C GLU A 164 23.62 15.53 -3.98
N GLN A 165 22.38 15.54 -4.47
CA GLN A 165 21.92 14.57 -5.46
C GLN A 165 22.71 14.69 -6.77
N MET A 166 22.92 15.91 -7.29
CA MET A 166 23.71 16.11 -8.52
C MET A 166 25.17 15.69 -8.35
N LYS A 167 25.79 16.04 -7.21
CA LYS A 167 27.16 15.58 -6.91
C LYS A 167 27.25 14.06 -6.84
N TYR A 168 26.27 13.42 -6.21
CA TYR A 168 26.22 11.95 -6.15
C TYR A 168 26.05 11.32 -7.53
N ILE A 169 25.24 11.92 -8.41
CA ILE A 169 25.09 11.48 -9.80
C ILE A 169 26.42 11.60 -10.56
N GLU A 170 27.13 12.71 -10.44
CA GLU A 170 28.45 12.89 -11.07
C GLU A 170 29.46 11.85 -10.59
N GLU A 171 29.49 11.55 -9.29
CA GLU A 171 30.34 10.50 -8.73
C GLU A 171 29.98 9.11 -9.28
N LEU A 172 28.68 8.81 -9.44
CA LEU A 172 28.21 7.56 -10.04
C LEU A 172 28.57 7.45 -11.51
N LEU A 173 28.45 8.54 -12.29
CA LEU A 173 28.85 8.58 -13.69
C LEU A 173 30.34 8.30 -13.85
N GLU A 174 31.18 8.92 -13.02
CA GLU A 174 32.63 8.70 -13.06
C GLU A 174 33.01 7.28 -12.65
N LYS A 175 32.35 6.72 -11.63
CA LYS A 175 32.53 5.31 -11.25
C LYS A 175 32.10 4.38 -12.38
N ASN A 176 30.97 4.63 -13.02
CA ASN A 176 30.46 3.83 -14.12
C ASN A 176 31.46 3.85 -15.30
N ARG A 177 31.95 5.03 -15.68
CA ARG A 177 33.00 5.19 -16.71
C ARG A 177 34.25 4.38 -16.40
N LYS A 178 34.76 4.45 -15.16
CA LYS A 178 35.93 3.66 -14.73
C LYS A 178 35.65 2.16 -14.79
N THR A 179 34.47 1.72 -14.36
CA THR A 179 34.07 0.31 -14.39
C THR A 179 33.92 -0.19 -15.82
N ALA A 180 33.33 0.59 -16.73
CA ALA A 180 33.22 0.25 -18.14
C ALA A 180 34.61 0.05 -18.78
N ASN A 181 35.57 0.95 -18.53
CA ASN A 181 36.93 0.80 -19.04
C ASN A 181 37.62 -0.46 -18.47
N LYS A 182 37.44 -0.73 -17.18
CA LYS A 182 37.98 -1.97 -16.56
C LYS A 182 37.38 -3.22 -17.19
N LEU A 183 36.06 -3.20 -17.44
CA LEU A 183 35.35 -4.29 -18.08
C LEU A 183 35.86 -4.53 -19.51
N GLU A 184 36.08 -3.47 -20.28
CA GLU A 184 36.63 -3.54 -21.62
C GLU A 184 38.04 -4.16 -21.63
N VAL A 185 38.92 -3.69 -20.74
CA VAL A 185 40.28 -4.24 -20.61
C VAL A 185 40.24 -5.72 -20.21
N ALA A 186 39.36 -6.09 -19.26
CA ALA A 186 39.19 -7.47 -18.84
C ALA A 186 38.66 -8.35 -19.98
N TYR A 187 37.70 -7.85 -20.76
CA TYR A 187 37.15 -8.53 -21.93
C TYR A 187 38.24 -8.76 -22.99
N ASN A 188 38.99 -7.73 -23.36
CA ASN A 188 40.08 -7.83 -24.34
C ASN A 188 41.15 -8.84 -23.87
N ARG A 189 41.50 -8.83 -22.58
CA ARG A 189 42.44 -9.81 -22.01
C ARG A 189 41.90 -11.24 -22.10
N ALA A 190 40.61 -11.44 -21.79
CA ALA A 190 39.96 -12.73 -21.91
C ALA A 190 39.88 -13.21 -23.36
N GLU A 191 39.60 -12.31 -24.30
CA GLU A 191 39.53 -12.61 -25.73
C GLU A 191 40.88 -13.07 -26.28
N VAL A 192 41.96 -12.36 -25.96
CA VAL A 192 43.34 -12.73 -26.36
C VAL A 192 43.70 -14.11 -25.80
N ARG A 193 43.41 -14.38 -24.52
CA ARG A 193 43.63 -15.70 -23.91
C ARG A 193 42.83 -16.78 -24.63
N ARG A 194 41.55 -16.54 -24.90
CA ARG A 194 40.67 -17.49 -25.61
C ARG A 194 41.16 -17.76 -27.03
N LYS A 195 41.65 -16.75 -27.76
CA LYS A 195 42.26 -16.92 -29.08
C LYS A 195 43.53 -17.77 -29.01
N ARG A 196 44.39 -17.52 -28.02
CA ARG A 196 45.62 -18.32 -27.81
C ARG A 196 45.31 -19.79 -27.51
N VAL A 197 44.38 -20.06 -26.59
CA VAL A 197 43.97 -21.43 -26.26
C VAL A 197 43.34 -22.12 -27.48
N ARG A 198 42.48 -21.43 -28.24
CA ARG A 198 41.90 -21.99 -29.46
C ARG A 198 42.94 -22.32 -30.52
N LYS A 199 43.93 -21.45 -30.71
CA LYS A 199 45.06 -21.74 -31.61
C LYS A 199 45.86 -22.95 -31.13
N PHE A 200 46.26 -22.96 -29.86
CA PHE A 200 47.00 -24.08 -29.26
C PHE A 200 46.26 -25.42 -29.41
N VAL A 201 44.97 -25.46 -29.09
CA VAL A 201 44.14 -26.66 -29.25
C VAL A 201 44.07 -27.08 -30.72
N ARG A 202 43.87 -26.14 -31.66
CA ARG A 202 43.86 -26.44 -33.09
C ARG A 202 45.19 -27.04 -33.54
N ASP A 203 46.30 -26.35 -33.28
CA ASP A 203 47.63 -26.74 -33.72
C ASP A 203 47.99 -28.14 -33.18
N HIS A 204 47.77 -28.40 -31.88
CA HIS A 204 48.00 -29.72 -31.28
C HIS A 204 47.06 -30.81 -31.81
N THR A 205 45.81 -30.47 -32.12
CA THR A 205 44.86 -31.43 -32.68
C THR A 205 45.27 -31.79 -34.11
N CYS A 206 45.63 -30.81 -34.94
CA CYS A 206 46.11 -31.04 -36.30
C CYS A 206 47.42 -31.86 -36.30
N GLU A 207 48.36 -31.53 -35.42
CA GLU A 207 49.60 -32.30 -35.23
C GLU A 207 49.32 -33.75 -34.79
N SER A 208 48.45 -33.94 -33.80
CA SER A 208 48.07 -35.28 -33.30
C SER A 208 47.35 -36.13 -34.35
N LEU A 209 46.63 -35.49 -35.28
CA LEU A 209 45.94 -36.14 -36.40
C LEU A 209 46.80 -36.27 -37.66
N GLY A 210 48.05 -35.78 -37.64
CA GLY A 210 48.97 -35.82 -38.80
C GLY A 210 48.54 -34.94 -39.96
N ILE A 211 47.70 -33.92 -39.71
CA ILE A 211 47.21 -32.98 -40.72
C ILE A 211 48.20 -31.81 -40.79
N ILE A 212 48.93 -31.69 -41.90
CA ILE A 212 49.75 -30.52 -42.20
C ILE A 212 48.82 -29.48 -42.84
N GLU A 213 48.50 -28.41 -42.12
CA GLU A 213 47.80 -27.26 -42.69
C GLU A 213 48.81 -26.40 -43.46
N ASP A 214 48.65 -26.27 -44.80
CA ASP A 214 49.33 -25.29 -45.67
C ASP A 214 48.88 -23.85 -45.35
#